data_AF-A0AAV0DUS7-F1
#
_entry.id   AF-A0AAV0DUS7-F1
#
_cell.length_a   1.000
_cell.length_b   1.000
_cell.length_c   1.000
_cell.angle_alpha   90.00
_cell.angle_beta   90.00
_cell.angle_gamma   90.00
#
_symmetry.space_group_name_H-M   'P 1'
#
loop_
_entity.id
_entity.type
_entity.pdbx_description
1 polymer ?
#
loop_
_entity_poly.entity_id
_entity_poly.type
_entity_poly.pdbx_seq_one_letter_code
_entity_poly.pdbx_strand_id
1 'polypeptide(L)'
;MFIALIWKYDFSAFMVLIIAILNDGTIMTISKDRVKPSPLPDSWKLKEIFSTSVVLGSYLALMTAVFFWIMHDTDFFSDKFGVRSLRNSDEEMMAALYLQVSIVSQALIFVTRSQSRSFIERP
;
A
#
# COMPACT_ATOMS: atom_id res chain seq x y z
N MET A 1 -5.03 -8.64 7.05
CA MET A 1 -5.48 -9.10 8.39
C MET A 1 -6.84 -8.51 8.78
N PHE A 2 -7.07 -7.18 8.67
CA PHE A 2 -8.41 -6.60 8.93
C PHE A 2 -9.53 -7.19 8.05
N ILE A 3 -9.26 -7.41 6.76
CA ILE A 3 -10.23 -8.02 5.82
C ILE A 3 -10.60 -9.44 6.23
N ALA A 4 -9.61 -10.26 6.62
CA ALA A 4 -9.84 -11.61 7.13
C ALA A 4 -10.62 -11.61 8.47
N LEU A 5 -10.40 -10.61 9.33
CA LEU A 5 -11.11 -10.51 10.60
C LEU A 5 -12.58 -10.08 10.46
N ILE A 6 -12.86 -9.14 9.55
CA ILE A 6 -14.19 -8.54 9.40
C ILE A 6 -15.06 -9.33 8.41
N TRP A 7 -14.50 -9.72 7.25
CA TRP A 7 -15.23 -10.40 6.17
C TRP A 7 -14.88 -11.89 6.03
N LYS A 8 -14.01 -12.45 6.90
CA LYS A 8 -13.54 -13.86 6.81
C LYS A 8 -12.98 -14.22 5.43
N TYR A 9 -12.42 -13.23 4.74
CA TYR A 9 -11.84 -13.40 3.42
C TYR A 9 -10.34 -13.67 3.57
N ASP A 10 -9.94 -14.89 3.24
CA ASP A 10 -8.55 -15.32 3.33
C ASP A 10 -7.78 -14.95 2.06
N PHE A 11 -6.73 -14.16 2.25
CA PHE A 11 -5.85 -13.77 1.17
C PHE A 11 -4.80 -14.86 0.93
N SER A 12 -4.60 -15.26 -0.32
CA SER A 12 -3.68 -16.35 -0.66
C SER A 12 -2.25 -16.05 -0.19
N ALA A 13 -1.67 -16.98 0.59
CA ALA A 13 -0.30 -16.86 1.09
C ALA A 13 0.73 -16.71 -0.04
N PHE A 14 0.47 -17.33 -1.20
CA PHE A 14 1.34 -17.22 -2.37
C PHE A 14 1.34 -15.80 -2.95
N MET A 15 0.21 -15.10 -2.95
CA MET A 15 0.15 -13.70 -3.39
C MET A 15 0.92 -12.79 -2.44
N VAL A 16 0.81 -13.01 -1.13
CA VAL A 16 1.63 -12.28 -0.13
C VAL A 16 3.12 -12.52 -0.36
N LEU A 17 3.51 -13.76 -0.67
CA LEU A 17 4.90 -14.11 -0.97
C LEU A 17 5.42 -13.33 -2.18
N ILE A 18 4.64 -13.20 -3.25
CA ILE A 18 5.03 -12.41 -4.42
C ILE A 18 5.23 -10.93 -4.03
N ILE A 19 4.32 -10.35 -3.24
CA ILE A 19 4.46 -8.97 -2.75
C ILE A 19 5.76 -8.81 -1.97
N ALA A 20 6.08 -9.76 -1.09
CA ALA A 20 7.30 -9.73 -0.29
C ALA A 20 8.56 -9.75 -1.17
N ILE A 21 8.62 -10.66 -2.16
CA ILE A 21 9.76 -10.75 -3.09
C ILE A 21 9.92 -9.46 -3.89
N LEU A 22 8.82 -8.90 -4.40
CA LEU A 22 8.86 -7.64 -5.17
C LEU A 22 9.33 -6.48 -4.29
N ASN A 23 8.82 -6.38 -3.06
CA ASN A 23 9.22 -5.35 -2.11
C ASN A 23 10.71 -5.46 -1.77
N ASP A 24 11.22 -6.65 -1.44
CA ASP A 24 12.63 -6.87 -1.12
C ASP A 24 13.55 -6.50 -2.30
N GLY A 25 13.16 -6.87 -3.52
CA GLY A 25 13.87 -6.47 -4.74
C GLY A 25 13.94 -4.94 -4.91
N THR A 26 12.83 -4.25 -4.65
CA THR A 26 12.77 -2.78 -4.78
C THR A 26 13.51 -2.04 -3.68
N ILE A 27 13.58 -2.58 -2.45
CA ILE A 27 14.27 -1.95 -1.32
C ILE A 27 15.77 -1.77 -1.60
N MET A 28 16.39 -2.63 -2.43
CA MET A 28 17.79 -2.46 -2.83
C MET A 28 18.07 -1.09 -3.47
N THR A 29 17.08 -0.50 -4.14
CA THR A 29 17.21 0.81 -4.79
C THR A 29 17.32 1.96 -3.78
N ILE A 30 16.78 1.80 -2.58
CA ILE A 30 16.83 2.80 -1.49
C ILE A 30 18.28 3.09 -1.08
N SER A 31 19.16 2.08 -1.14
CA SER A 31 20.58 2.26 -0.78
C SER A 31 21.35 3.18 -1.72
N LYS A 32 20.90 3.32 -2.98
CA LYS A 32 21.52 4.18 -4.00
C LYS A 32 20.74 5.48 -4.19
N ASP A 33 19.83 5.77 -3.28
CA ASP A 33 18.85 6.82 -3.47
C ASP A 33 19.44 8.23 -3.21
N ARG A 34 19.10 9.20 -4.06
CA ARG A 34 19.57 10.58 -3.96
C ARG A 34 18.59 11.45 -3.17
N VAL A 35 18.68 11.40 -1.85
CA VAL A 35 17.87 12.25 -0.95
C VAL A 35 18.58 13.55 -0.57
N LYS A 36 17.81 14.61 -0.31
CA LYS A 36 18.36 15.88 0.20
C LYS A 36 18.76 15.71 1.66
N PRO A 37 19.96 16.12 2.08
CA PRO A 37 20.34 16.08 3.49
C PRO A 37 19.50 17.06 4.31
N SER A 38 19.27 16.74 5.59
CA SER A 38 18.59 17.63 6.54
C SER A 38 19.39 18.93 6.72
N PRO A 39 18.73 20.10 6.78
CA PRO A 39 19.41 21.38 7.03
C PRO A 39 19.91 21.53 8.48
N LEU A 40 19.42 20.69 9.40
CA LEU A 40 19.78 20.69 10.81
C LEU A 40 20.35 19.32 11.20
N PRO A 41 21.27 19.26 12.18
CA PRO A 41 21.77 18.00 12.69
C PRO A 41 20.61 17.20 13.28
N ASP A 42 20.37 16.01 12.74
CA ASP A 42 19.34 15.11 13.23
C ASP A 42 19.97 13.95 13.99
N SER A 43 19.34 13.56 15.09
CA SER A 43 19.69 12.37 15.85
C SER A 43 18.78 11.24 15.44
N TRP A 44 19.18 9.99 15.67
CA TRP A 44 18.34 8.85 15.33
C TRP A 44 17.13 8.76 16.28
N LYS A 45 16.07 9.49 15.97
CA LYS A 45 14.83 9.55 16.74
C LYS A 45 13.91 8.38 16.37
N LEU A 46 14.25 7.19 16.85
CA LEU A 46 13.48 5.97 16.60
C LEU A 46 11.99 6.14 16.88
N LYS A 47 11.62 6.82 17.97
CA LYS A 47 10.21 7.07 18.34
C LYS A 47 9.44 7.83 17.25
N GLU A 48 10.08 8.81 16.61
CA GLU A 48 9.47 9.62 15.56
C GLU A 48 9.30 8.82 14.26
N ILE A 49 10.33 8.03 13.91
CA ILE A 49 10.30 7.13 12.75
C ILE A 49 9.18 6.10 12.93
N PHE A 50 9.14 5.40 14.06
CA PHE A 50 8.09 4.41 14.33
C PHE A 50 6.70 5.03 14.36
N SER A 51 6.52 6.20 14.98
CA SER A 51 5.23 6.89 14.99
C SER A 51 4.75 7.20 13.57
N THR A 52 5.63 7.74 12.73
CA THR A 52 5.30 8.08 11.34
C THR A 52 4.98 6.83 10.53
N SER A 53 5.77 5.77 10.67
CA SER A 53 5.53 4.48 10.02
C SER A 53 4.19 3.85 10.43
N VAL A 54 3.83 3.90 11.72
CA VAL A 54 2.56 3.36 12.22
C VAL A 54 1.38 4.16 11.66
N VAL A 55 1.45 5.49 11.65
CA VAL A 55 0.37 6.32 11.09
C VAL A 55 0.18 6.02 9.60
N LEU A 56 1.26 6.04 8.80
CA LEU A 56 1.18 5.73 7.37
C LEU A 56 0.68 4.30 7.12
N GLY A 57 1.22 3.31 7.83
CA GLY A 57 0.79 1.91 7.69
C GLY A 57 -0.68 1.70 8.07
N SER A 58 -1.14 2.34 9.16
CA SER A 58 -2.54 2.28 9.58
C SER A 58 -3.49 2.92 8.56
N TYR A 59 -3.09 4.06 7.97
CA TYR A 59 -3.84 4.70 6.90
C TYR A 59 -3.97 3.79 5.68
N LEU A 60 -2.87 3.16 5.23
CA LEU A 60 -2.90 2.23 4.11
C LEU A 60 -3.78 1.01 4.39
N ALA A 61 -3.69 0.43 5.58
CA ALA A 61 -4.52 -0.70 5.99
C ALA A 61 -6.02 -0.36 5.98
N LEU A 62 -6.38 0.84 6.47
CA LEU A 62 -7.75 1.34 6.43
C LEU A 62 -8.23 1.57 5.00
N MET A 63 -7.41 2.19 4.14
CA MET A 63 -7.78 2.42 2.74
C MET A 63 -7.97 1.12 1.95
N THR A 64 -7.14 0.10 2.21
CA THR A 64 -7.34 -1.23 1.62
C THR A 64 -8.61 -1.91 2.12
N ALA A 65 -8.97 -1.73 3.40
CA ALA A 65 -10.24 -2.24 3.94
C ALA A 65 -11.45 -1.53 3.32
N VAL A 66 -11.39 -0.20 3.16
CA VAL A 66 -12.44 0.58 2.47
C VAL A 66 -12.55 0.17 1.00
N PHE A 67 -11.43 -0.02 0.32
CA PHE A 67 -11.42 -0.50 -1.08
C PHE A 67 -12.09 -1.88 -1.20
N PHE A 68 -11.77 -2.80 -0.30
CA PHE A 68 -12.44 -4.11 -0.24
C PHE A 68 -13.94 -3.98 0.01
N TRP A 69 -14.34 -3.15 0.96
CA TRP A 69 -15.76 -2.91 1.27
C TRP A 69 -16.54 -2.36 0.06
N ILE A 70 -15.99 -1.37 -0.64
CA ILE A 70 -16.62 -0.79 -1.85
C ILE A 70 -16.77 -1.84 -2.95
N MET A 71 -15.80 -2.75 -3.08
CA MET A 71 -15.80 -3.78 -4.12
C MET A 71 -16.71 -4.98 -3.78
N HIS A 72 -16.79 -5.36 -2.51
CA HIS A 72 -17.53 -6.54 -2.06
C HIS A 72 -19.00 -6.23 -1.76
N ASP A 73 -19.29 -5.16 -1.01
CA ASP A 73 -20.64 -4.87 -0.52
C ASP A 73 -21.42 -3.92 -1.45
N THR A 74 -20.75 -3.23 -2.38
CA THR A 74 -21.36 -2.18 -3.22
C THR A 74 -21.10 -2.41 -4.72
N ASP A 75 -22.03 -1.98 -5.58
CA ASP A 75 -21.85 -2.00 -7.04
C ASP A 75 -21.19 -0.72 -7.60
N PHE A 76 -20.48 0.03 -6.76
CA PHE A 76 -19.92 1.34 -7.09
C PHE A 76 -19.04 1.31 -8.36
N PHE A 77 -18.19 0.31 -8.49
CA PHE A 77 -17.30 0.20 -9.65
C PHE A 77 -18.08 -0.06 -10.94
N SER A 78 -19.10 -0.90 -10.89
CA SER A 78 -19.94 -1.19 -12.07
C SER A 78 -20.83 0.00 -12.44
N ASP A 79 -21.42 0.67 -11.45
CA ASP A 79 -22.30 1.83 -11.65
C ASP A 79 -21.55 3.08 -12.16
N LYS A 80 -20.35 3.36 -11.63
CA LYS A 80 -19.58 4.56 -12.02
C LYS A 80 -18.68 4.37 -13.22
N PHE A 81 -18.02 3.22 -13.34
CA PHE A 81 -17.03 2.99 -14.38
C PHE A 81 -17.54 2.08 -15.50
N GLY A 82 -18.76 1.52 -15.38
CA GLY A 82 -19.32 0.61 -16.39
C GLY A 82 -18.57 -0.70 -16.54
N VAL A 83 -17.71 -1.04 -15.57
CA VAL A 83 -16.91 -2.27 -15.59
C VAL A 83 -17.72 -3.45 -15.09
N ARG A 84 -17.29 -4.66 -15.45
CA ARG A 84 -17.89 -5.91 -14.96
C ARG A 84 -17.82 -5.94 -13.43
N SER A 85 -18.93 -6.31 -12.78
CA SER A 85 -18.95 -6.49 -11.32
C SER A 85 -18.07 -7.68 -10.92
N LEU A 86 -17.12 -7.44 -10.01
CA LEU A 86 -16.22 -8.46 -9.47
C LEU A 86 -16.85 -9.23 -8.29
N ARG A 87 -18.06 -8.86 -7.87
CA ARG A 87 -18.68 -9.35 -6.62
C ARG A 87 -18.86 -10.87 -6.56
N ASN A 88 -19.03 -11.51 -7.71
CA ASN A 88 -19.32 -12.94 -7.79
C ASN A 88 -18.08 -13.81 -8.08
N SER A 89 -16.88 -13.22 -8.16
CA SER A 89 -15.65 -13.95 -8.45
C SER A 89 -14.58 -13.61 -7.43
N ASP A 90 -14.37 -14.53 -6.48
CA ASP A 90 -13.36 -14.39 -5.44
C ASP A 90 -11.94 -14.26 -6.03
N GLU A 91 -11.66 -14.92 -7.16
CA GLU A 91 -10.37 -14.84 -7.84
C GLU A 91 -10.10 -13.46 -8.43
N GLU A 92 -11.09 -12.87 -9.10
CA GLU A 92 -10.97 -11.53 -9.68
C GLU A 92 -10.83 -10.47 -8.56
N MET A 93 -11.59 -10.64 -7.48
CA MET A 93 -11.52 -9.77 -6.30
C MET A 93 -10.15 -9.85 -5.62
N MET A 94 -9.57 -11.05 -5.53
CA MET A 94 -8.23 -11.26 -4.98
C MET A 94 -7.15 -10.58 -5.84
N ALA A 95 -7.26 -10.70 -7.16
CA ALA A 95 -6.35 -10.06 -8.10
C ALA A 95 -6.40 -8.52 -7.99
N ALA A 96 -7.61 -7.95 -7.86
CA ALA A 96 -7.78 -6.52 -7.67
C ALA A 96 -7.17 -6.02 -6.35
N LEU A 97 -7.36 -6.76 -5.25
CA LEU A 97 -6.73 -6.46 -3.96
C LEU A 97 -5.21 -6.57 -4.03
N TYR A 98 -4.70 -7.65 -4.63
CA TYR A 98 -3.28 -7.85 -4.84
C TYR A 98 -2.65 -6.67 -5.58
N LEU A 99 -3.30 -6.21 -6.66
CA LEU A 99 -2.83 -5.09 -7.45
C LEU A 99 -2.83 -3.79 -6.64
N GLN A 100 -3.91 -3.51 -5.92
CA GLN A 100 -4.03 -2.32 -5.08
C GLN A 100 -2.93 -2.28 -4.01
N VAL A 101 -2.73 -3.38 -3.28
CA VAL A 101 -1.71 -3.47 -2.22
C VAL A 101 -0.32 -3.32 -2.80
N SER A 102 -0.04 -3.97 -3.94
CA SER A 102 1.27 -3.90 -4.60
C SER A 102 1.62 -2.47 -5.04
N ILE A 103 0.69 -1.77 -5.70
CA ILE A 103 0.90 -0.39 -6.17
C ILE A 103 1.13 0.55 -4.99
N VAL A 104 0.30 0.43 -3.95
CA VAL A 104 0.39 1.30 -2.78
C VAL A 104 1.67 1.06 -1.99
N SER A 105 2.12 -0.19 -1.87
CA SER A 105 3.41 -0.55 -1.25
C SER A 105 4.59 0.12 -1.97
N GLN A 106 4.61 0.05 -3.30
CA GLN A 106 5.65 0.71 -4.11
C GLN A 106 5.55 2.24 -4.06
N ALA A 107 4.34 2.79 -4.10
CA ALA A 107 4.10 4.22 -4.00
C ALA A 107 4.56 4.79 -2.64
N LEU A 108 4.45 4.01 -1.56
CA LEU A 108 4.88 4.42 -0.23
C LEU A 108 6.38 4.76 -0.19
N ILE A 109 7.22 4.06 -0.95
CA ILE A 109 8.66 4.36 -1.05
C ILE A 109 8.89 5.81 -1.49
N PHE A 110 8.12 6.29 -2.47
CA PHE A 110 8.21 7.66 -2.96
C PHE A 110 7.72 8.70 -1.94
N VAL A 111 6.81 8.32 -1.05
CA VAL A 111 6.30 9.20 0.02
C VAL A 111 7.31 9.28 1.16
N THR A 112 7.89 8.15 1.57
CA THR A 112 8.81 8.10 2.72
C THR A 112 10.19 8.67 2.41
N ARG A 113 10.61 8.68 1.14
CA ARG A 113 11.88 9.31 0.73
C ARG A 113 11.79 10.84 0.66
N SER A 114 10.60 11.39 0.40
CA SER A 114 10.45 12.81 0.10
C SER A 114 10.27 13.63 1.37
N GLN A 115 11.01 14.72 1.51
CA GLN A 115 10.86 15.63 2.65
C GLN A 115 9.71 16.63 2.43
N SER A 116 9.40 16.93 1.17
CA SER A 116 8.25 17.73 0.77
C SER A 116 7.19 16.85 0.07
N ARG A 117 6.55 17.36 -0.98
CA ARG A 117 5.61 16.59 -1.79
C ARG A 117 6.36 15.63 -2.71
N SER A 118 6.01 14.36 -2.62
CA SER A 118 6.54 13.27 -3.43
C SER A 118 6.57 13.57 -4.95
N PHE A 119 5.56 14.25 -5.49
CA PHE A 119 5.50 14.60 -6.92
C PHE A 119 6.56 15.63 -7.37
N ILE A 120 7.10 16.44 -6.46
CA ILE A 120 8.03 17.53 -6.79
C ILE A 120 9.48 17.05 -6.69
N GLU A 121 9.75 16.06 -5.85
CA GLU A 121 11.09 15.53 -5.61
C GLU A 121 11.41 14.40 -6.59
N ARG A 122 12.47 14.59 -7.38
CA ARG A 122 12.91 13.60 -8.37
C ARG A 122 13.61 12.42 -7.67
N PRO A 123 13.37 11.18 -8.14
CA PRO A 123 14.08 10.00 -7.68
C PRO A 123 15.61 10.10 -7.86
#